data_AF-A0A7W4HEF1-F1
#
_entry.id   AF-A0A7W4HEF1-F1
#
_cell.length_a   1.000
_cell.length_b   1.000
_cell.length_c   1.000
_cell.angle_alpha   90.00
_cell.angle_beta   90.00
_cell.angle_gamma   90.00
#
_symmetry.space_group_name_H-M   'P 1'
#
loop_
_entity.id
_entity.type
_entity.pdbx_description
1 polymer ?
#
loop_
_entity_poly.entity_id
_entity_poly.type
_entity_poly.pdbx_seq_one_letter_code
_entity_poly.pdbx_strand_id
1 'polypeptide(L)' 'MEEALAQQEVRRLVAIHGVGNGRLRGEVVRILQRKYPMCSYQDASFKEYGYGATMVLLRRKH' A
#
# COMPACT_ATOMS: atom_id res chain seq x y z
N MET A 1 -0.33 0.98 -8.60
CA MET A 1 0.40 2.17 -8.11
C MET A 1 0.41 3.27 -9.16
N GLU A 2 0.98 3.05 -10.35
CA GLU A 2 0.99 4.06 -11.43
C GLU A 2 -0.40 4.61 -11.75
N GLU A 3 -1.38 3.73 -11.99
CA GLU A 3 -2.77 4.15 -12.26
C GLU A 3 -3.37 4.98 -11.12
N ALA A 4 -3.16 4.55 -9.88
CA ALA A 4 -3.65 5.26 -8.69
C ALA A 4 -2.94 6.62 -8.50
N LEU A 5 -1.68 6.74 -8.91
CA LEU A 5 -0.93 8.00 -8.87
C LEU A 5 -1.37 8.95 -10.00
N ALA A 6 -1.74 8.43 -11.16
CA ALA A 6 -2.24 9.20 -12.30
C ALA A 6 -3.62 9.84 -12.01
N GLN A 7 -4.46 9.17 -11.22
CA GLN A 7 -5.78 9.67 -10.84
C GLN A 7 -5.69 10.62 -9.64
N GLN A 8 -5.86 11.92 -9.85
CA GLN A 8 -5.66 12.93 -8.79
C GLN A 8 -6.62 12.78 -7.60
N GLU A 9 -7.83 12.28 -7.82
CA GLU A 9 -8.81 12.06 -6.75
C GLU A 9 -8.43 10.90 -5.81
N VAL A 10 -7.62 9.94 -6.28
CA VAL A 10 -7.21 8.81 -5.47
C VAL A 10 -6.14 9.26 -4.48
N ARG A 11 -6.47 9.22 -3.19
CA ARG A 11 -5.55 9.59 -2.09
C ARG A 11 -4.94 8.38 -1.39
N ARG A 12 -5.60 7.23 -1.46
CA ARG A 12 -5.24 6.01 -0.73
C ARG A 12 -5.43 4.79 -1.62
N LEU A 13 -4.58 3.78 -1.41
CA LEU A 13 -4.68 2.48 -2.05
C LEU A 13 -4.57 1.41 -0.97
N VAL A 14 -5.45 0.40 -0.98
CA VAL A 14 -5.35 -0.74 -0.06
C VAL A 14 -4.82 -1.94 -0.82
N ALA A 15 -3.64 -2.42 -0.45
CA ALA A 15 -3.04 -3.63 -1.00
C ALA A 15 -3.46 -4.82 -0.15
N ILE A 16 -4.38 -5.63 -0.67
CA ILE A 16 -4.83 -6.87 -0.03
C ILE A 16 -3.84 -7.98 -0.39
N HIS A 17 -3.17 -8.54 0.61
CA HIS A 17 -2.11 -9.54 0.41
C HIS A 17 -2.35 -10.83 1.20
N GLY A 18 -3.42 -10.89 2.01
CA GLY A 18 -3.68 -12.00 2.92
C GLY A 18 -2.67 -12.05 4.08
N VAL A 19 -2.91 -12.95 5.04
CA VAL A 19 -2.04 -13.10 6.21
C VAL A 19 -0.85 -14.00 5.88
N GLY A 20 -1.11 -15.28 5.59
CA GLY A 20 -0.07 -16.29 5.30
C GLY A 20 1.09 -16.24 6.30
N ASN A 21 2.30 -16.54 5.81
CA ASN A 21 3.54 -16.35 6.58
C ASN A 21 4.15 -14.95 6.36
N GLY A 22 3.35 -13.96 5.95
CA GLY A 22 3.81 -12.59 5.73
C GLY A 22 4.69 -12.35 4.48
N ARG A 23 4.89 -13.35 3.61
CA ARG A 23 5.72 -13.20 2.40
C ARG A 23 5.23 -12.08 1.49
N LEU A 24 3.94 -12.07 1.15
CA LEU A 24 3.36 -11.04 0.28
C LEU A 24 3.36 -9.65 0.92
N ARG A 25 3.14 -9.54 2.24
CA ARG A 25 3.32 -8.28 2.98
C ARG A 25 4.75 -7.74 2.82
N GLY A 26 5.75 -8.61 2.97
CA GLY A 26 7.16 -8.25 2.76
C GLY A 26 7.46 -7.79 1.33
N GLU A 27 6.91 -8.47 0.32
CA GLU A 27 7.01 -8.05 -1.09
C GLU A 27 6.40 -6.66 -1.33
N VAL A 28 5.18 -6.42 -0.82
CA VAL A 28 4.48 -5.13 -0.94
C VAL A 28 5.33 -4.02 -0.33
N VAL A 29 5.78 -4.20 0.92
CA VAL A 29 6.60 -3.20 1.62
C VAL A 29 7.90 -2.91 0.87
N ARG A 30 8.62 -3.93 0.41
CA ARG A 30 9.87 -3.72 -0.35
C ARG A 30 9.62 -2.96 -1.65
N ILE A 31 8.55 -3.28 -2.38
CA ILE A 31 8.21 -2.58 -3.63
C ILE A 31 7.91 -1.11 -3.33
N LEU A 32 7.12 -0.83 -2.29
CA LEU A 32 6.81 0.54 -1.87
C LEU A 32 8.08 1.31 -1.51
N GLN A 33 8.96 0.73 -0.69
CA GLN A 33 10.22 1.37 -0.29
C GLN A 33 11.16 1.62 -1.46
N ARG A 34 11.29 0.67 -2.40
CA ARG A 34 12.24 0.78 -3.52
C ARG A 34 11.73 1.64 -4.67
N LYS A 35 10.47 1.49 -5.04
CA LYS A 35 9.90 2.13 -6.26
C LYS A 35 9.08 3.38 -5.94
N TYR A 36 8.47 3.45 -4.75
CA TYR A 36 7.57 4.53 -4.38
C TYR A 36 7.95 5.17 -3.02
N PRO A 37 9.22 5.57 -2.82
CA PRO A 37 9.71 6.03 -1.51
C PRO A 37 9.04 7.32 -1.00
N MET A 38 8.35 8.06 -1.88
CA MET A 38 7.59 9.26 -1.51
C MET A 38 6.24 8.92 -0.85
N CYS A 39 5.68 7.74 -1.11
CA CYS A 39 4.42 7.30 -0.52
C CYS A 39 4.68 6.72 0.87
N SER A 40 3.79 6.99 1.81
CA SER A 40 3.81 6.33 3.12
C SER A 40 2.83 5.17 3.13
N TYR A 41 3.02 4.23 4.06
CA TYR A 41 2.14 3.08 4.21
C TYR A 41 2.00 2.69 5.69
N GLN A 42 0.89 2.03 6.00
CA GLN A 42 0.54 1.53 7.33
C GLN A 42 -0.35 0.29 7.17
N ASP A 43 -0.60 -0.45 8.24
CA ASP A 43 -1.61 -1.50 8.20
C ASP A 43 -3.00 -0.89 7.90
N ALA A 44 -3.80 -1.59 7.09
CA ALA A 44 -5.16 -1.17 6.79
C ALA A 44 -6.10 -1.43 7.99
N SER A 45 -7.38 -1.05 7.86
CA SER A 45 -8.39 -1.25 8.90
C SER A 45 -8.45 -2.72 9.34
N PHE A 46 -8.10 -2.98 10.60
CA PHE A 46 -8.16 -4.33 11.18
C PHE A 46 -9.58 -4.89 11.16
N LYS A 47 -10.58 -4.04 11.43
CA LYS A 47 -12.00 -4.44 11.41
C LYS A 47 -12.44 -4.98 10.04
N GLU A 48 -11.84 -4.48 8.97
CA GLU A 48 -12.23 -4.78 7.60
C GLU A 48 -11.38 -5.88 6.95
N TYR A 49 -10.09 -5.94 7.28
CA TYR A 49 -9.12 -6.82 6.59
C TYR A 49 -8.28 -7.71 7.53
N GLY A 50 -8.47 -7.61 8.84
CA GLY A 50 -7.54 -8.20 9.81
C GLY A 50 -6.11 -7.70 9.58
N TYR A 51 -5.13 -8.61 9.68
CA TYR A 51 -3.72 -8.32 9.33
C TYR A 51 -3.41 -8.48 7.83
N GLY A 52 -4.43 -8.69 7.00
CA GLY A 52 -4.27 -9.12 5.61
C GLY A 52 -4.07 -8.00 4.58
N ALA A 53 -3.95 -6.74 5.01
CA ALA A 53 -3.86 -5.62 4.08
C ALA A 53 -3.00 -4.45 4.59
N THR A 54 -2.35 -3.78 3.64
CA THR A 54 -1.54 -2.58 3.84
C THR A 54 -2.21 -1.39 3.13
N MET A 55 -2.47 -0.31 3.85
CA MET A 55 -2.92 0.96 3.28
C MET A 55 -1.73 1.83 2.88
N VAL A 56 -1.75 2.31 1.65
CA VAL A 56 -0.75 3.22 1.07
C VAL A 56 -1.37 4.60 0.92
N LEU A 57 -0.71 5.61 1.47
CA LEU A 57 -1.03 7.03 1.29
C LEU A 57 -0.25 7.54 0.09
N LEU A 58 -0.97 7.93 -0.96
CA LEU A 58 -0.37 8.30 -2.24
C LEU A 58 0.16 9.73 -2.18
N ARG A 59 1.47 9.89 -2.44
CA ARG A 59 2.13 11.19 -2.59
C ARG A 59 2.67 11.32 -4.00
N ARG A 60 2.29 12.39 -4.68
CA ARG A 60 2.77 12.71 -6.03
C ARG A 60 4.05 13.55 -5.90
N LYS A 61 5.05 13.27 -6.72
CA LYS A 61 6.18 14.19 -6.89
C LYS A 61 5.63 15.44 -7.58
N HIS A 62 6.01 16.60 -7.06
CA HIS A 62 5.82 17.86 -7.76
C HIS A 62 6.70 17.89 -9.01
#